data_AF-A0A1G1V8C8-F1
#
_entry.id   AF-A0A1G1V8C8-F1
#
_cell.length_a   1.000
_cell.length_b   1.000
_cell.length_c   1.000
_cell.angle_alpha   90.00
_cell.angle_beta   90.00
_cell.angle_gamma   90.00
#
_symmetry.space_group_name_H-M   'P 1'
#
loop_
_entity.id
_entity.type
_entity.pdbx_description
1 polymer ?
#
loop_
_entity_poly.entity_id
_entity_poly.type
_entity_poly.pdbx_seq_one_letter_code
_entity_poly.pdbx_strand_id
1 'polypeptide(L)' 'MLKGYLVEKGVSFAERLTDADPLAHEEMLKVSDGAMGVPFAVFEKDDGTVVKILGFDKEKVDAALGLS' A
#
# COMPACT_ATOMS: atom_id res chain seq x y z
N MET A 1 1.21 -11.87 0.33
CA MET A 1 1.25 -11.68 1.79
C MET A 1 0.47 -10.46 2.23
N LEU A 2 0.80 -9.24 1.80
CA LEU A 2 0.00 -8.04 2.15
C LEU A 2 -1.47 -8.09 1.69
N LYS A 3 -1.75 -8.38 0.41
CA LYS A 3 -3.13 -8.53 -0.10
C LYS A 3 -3.96 -9.51 0.73
N GLY A 4 -3.42 -10.71 0.95
CA GLY A 4 -4.06 -11.74 1.77
C GLY A 4 -4.30 -11.27 3.21
N TYR A 5 -3.34 -10.54 3.78
CA TYR A 5 -3.48 -9.94 5.11
C TYR A 5 -4.62 -8.92 5.19
N LEU A 6 -4.72 -8.02 4.21
CA LEU A 6 -5.81 -7.03 4.14
C LEU A 6 -7.17 -7.71 3.97
N VAL A 7 -7.26 -8.76 3.14
CA VAL A 7 -8.47 -9.57 2.99
C VAL A 7 -8.85 -10.26 4.30
N GLU A 8 -7.89 -10.88 5.00
CA GLU A 8 -8.10 -11.55 6.29
C GLU A 8 -8.60 -10.56 7.36
N LYS A 9 -8.08 -9.33 7.35
CA LYS A 9 -8.50 -8.25 8.26
C LYS A 9 -9.82 -7.58 7.84
N GLY A 10 -10.41 -7.96 6.71
CA GLY A 10 -11.63 -7.34 6.20
C GLY A 10 -11.43 -5.88 5.76
N VAL A 11 -10.19 -5.48 5.47
CA VAL A 11 -9.85 -4.13 5.02
C VAL A 11 -10.18 -4.01 3.53
N SER A 12 -10.94 -2.98 3.18
CA SER A 12 -11.19 -2.63 1.78
C SER A 12 -9.96 -1.95 1.18
N PHE A 13 -9.54 -2.38 0.00
CA PHE A 13 -8.40 -1.79 -0.71
C PHE A 13 -8.65 -1.78 -2.22
N ALA A 14 -8.00 -0.85 -2.92
CA ALA A 14 -7.96 -0.84 -4.38
C ALA A 14 -6.62 -1.46 -4.84
N GLU A 15 -6.70 -2.56 -5.58
CA GLU A 15 -5.52 -3.15 -6.21
C GLU A 15 -5.27 -2.48 -7.57
N ARG A 16 -4.02 -2.06 -7.79
CA ARG A 16 -3.53 -1.53 -9.07
C ARG A 16 -2.35 -2.38 -9.51
N LEU A 17 -2.42 -2.94 -10.72
CA LEU A 17 -1.38 -3.78 -11.30
C LEU A 17 -0.44 -2.93 -12.15
N THR A 18 0.71 -2.57 -11.62
CA THR A 18 1.70 -1.73 -12.31
C THR A 18 2.31 -2.38 -13.55
N ASP A 19 2.30 -3.72 -13.62
CA ASP A 19 2.79 -4.46 -14.79
C ASP A 19 1.85 -4.38 -16.00
N ALA A 20 0.54 -4.18 -15.73
CA ALA A 20 -0.50 -4.16 -16.76
C ALA A 20 -1.04 -2.75 -17.04
N ASP A 21 -0.90 -1.83 -16.09
CA ASP A 21 -1.37 -0.46 -16.17
C ASP A 21 -0.18 0.52 -16.07
N PRO A 22 0.25 1.11 -17.21
CA PRO A 22 1.34 2.08 -17.24
C PRO A 22 1.07 3.33 -16.38
N LEU A 23 -0.19 3.73 -16.22
CA LEU A 23 -0.54 4.88 -15.36
C LEU A 23 -0.34 4.53 -13.89
N ALA A 24 -0.76 3.33 -13.48
CA ALA A 24 -0.50 2.83 -12.13
C ALA A 24 1.02 2.72 -11.86
N HIS A 25 1.81 2.34 -12.86
CA HIS A 25 3.26 2.30 -12.75
C HIS A 25 3.86 3.70 -12.54
N GLU A 26 3.46 4.69 -13.34
CA GLU A 26 3.92 6.07 -13.17
C GLU A 26 3.49 6.66 -11.83
N GLU A 27 2.26 6.41 -11.40
CA GLU A 27 1.78 6.84 -10.08
C GLU A 27 2.60 6.20 -8.97
N MET A 28 2.83 4.88 -9.04
CA MET A 28 3.68 4.17 -8.08
C MET A 28 5.05 4.82 -7.97
N LEU A 29 5.75 5.06 -9.09
CA LEU A 29 7.08 5.68 -9.09
C LEU A 29 7.07 7.08 -8.46
N LYS A 30 6.02 7.87 -8.71
CA LYS A 30 5.87 9.21 -8.12
C LYS A 30 5.68 9.12 -6.61
N VAL A 31 4.84 8.20 -6.14
CA VAL A 31 4.55 8.10 -4.69
C VAL A 31 5.60 7.32 -3.92
N SER A 32 6.37 6.44 -4.55
CA SER A 32 7.40 5.61 -3.92
C SER A 32 8.80 6.25 -3.93
N ASP A 33 8.89 7.53 -4.30
CA ASP A 33 10.16 8.27 -4.45
C ASP A 33 11.16 7.53 -5.39
N GLY A 34 10.63 6.91 -6.45
CA GLY A 34 11.39 6.15 -7.44
C GLY A 34 11.66 4.69 -7.07
N ALA A 35 11.12 4.18 -5.96
CA ALA A 35 11.25 2.78 -5.61
C ALA A 35 10.39 1.88 -6.52
N MET A 36 11.00 0.88 -7.15
CA MET A 36 10.34 -0.09 -8.03
C MET A 36 9.98 -1.40 -7.31
N GLY A 37 10.07 -1.43 -5.98
CA GLY A 37 9.81 -2.62 -5.19
C GLY A 37 8.30 -2.89 -5.05
N VAL A 38 7.90 -4.13 -5.30
CA VAL A 38 6.55 -4.63 -5.04
C VAL A 38 6.58 -5.69 -3.93
N PRO A 39 5.53 -5.80 -3.09
CA PRO A 39 4.33 -4.97 -3.06
C PRO A 39 4.61 -3.57 -2.47
N PHE A 40 3.88 -2.55 -2.90
CA PHE A 40 3.87 -1.20 -2.32
C PHE A 40 2.44 -0.81 -1.96
N ALA A 41 2.26 -0.19 -0.80
CA ALA A 41 0.94 0.24 -0.34
C ALA A 41 0.95 1.67 0.20
N VAL A 42 -0.16 2.36 -0.05
CA VAL A 42 -0.45 3.70 0.44
C VAL A 42 -1.69 3.61 1.31
N PHE A 43 -1.58 4.09 2.54
CA PHE A 43 -2.67 4.18 3.49
C PHE A 43 -2.96 5.66 3.73
N GLU A 44 -4.10 6.12 3.23
CA GLU A 44 -4.61 7.46 3.53
C GLU A 44 -5.54 7.36 4.74
N LYS A 45 -5.24 8.16 5.77
CA LYS A 45 -6.01 8.21 7.01
C LYS A 45 -7.01 9.36 6.96
N ASP A 46 -8.05 9.29 7.79
CA ASP A 46 -9.10 10.32 7.88
C ASP A 46 -8.56 11.70 8.30
N ASP A 47 -7.40 11.74 8.98
CA ASP A 47 -6.71 12.98 9.37
C ASP A 47 -5.87 13.60 8.24
N GLY A 48 -5.91 13.01 7.04
CA GLY A 48 -5.11 13.41 5.88
C GLY A 48 -3.67 12.89 5.89
N THR A 49 -3.27 12.09 6.89
CA THR A 49 -1.96 11.47 6.93
C THR A 49 -1.86 10.38 5.88
N VAL A 50 -0.78 10.41 5.10
CA VAL A 50 -0.47 9.37 4.11
C VAL A 50 0.72 8.54 4.59
N VAL A 51 0.50 7.24 4.81
CA VAL A 51 1.54 6.28 5.17
C VAL A 51 1.89 5.44 3.96
N LYS A 52 3.17 5.46 3.58
CA LYS A 52 3.70 4.69 2.45
C LYS A 52 4.53 3.53 2.97
N ILE A 53 4.23 2.32 2.53
CA ILE A 53 4.93 1.10 2.96
C ILE A 53 5.42 0.36 1.73
N LEU A 54 6.75 0.24 1.61
CA LEU A 54 7.41 -0.62 0.64
C LEU A 54 7.58 -2.02 1.23
N GLY A 55 7.16 -3.04 0.49
CA GLY A 55 7.15 -4.42 0.91
C GLY A 55 5.94 -4.77 1.80
N PHE A 56 6.10 -5.84 2.58
CA PHE A 56 5.12 -6.25 3.59
C PHE A 56 5.81 -6.29 4.96
N ASP A 57 5.38 -5.37 5.83
CA ASP A 57 5.82 -5.27 7.21
C ASP A 57 4.56 -5.23 8.08
N LYS A 58 4.28 -6.33 8.77
CA LYS A 58 3.04 -6.51 9.53
C LYS A 58 2.86 -5.41 10.58
N GLU A 59 3.92 -5.07 11.32
CA GLU A 59 3.82 -4.07 12.40
C GLU A 59 3.51 -2.69 11.84
N LYS A 60 4.16 -2.30 10.73
CA LYS A 60 3.86 -1.02 10.07
C LYS A 60 2.45 -0.98 9.47
N VAL A 61 2.00 -2.09 8.89
CA VAL A 61 0.64 -2.19 8.31
C VAL A 61 -0.40 -2.12 9.42
N ASP A 62 -0.20 -2.81 10.54
CA ASP A 62 -1.08 -2.76 11.70
C ASP A 62 -1.17 -1.33 12.27
N ALA A 63 -0.03 -0.66 12.46
CA ALA A 63 0.01 0.74 12.88
C ALA A 63 -0.64 1.70 11.86
N ALA A 64 -0.52 1.42 10.56
CA ALA A 64 -1.17 2.20 9.52
C ALA A 64 -2.70 2.03 9.54
N LEU A 65 -3.18 0.83 9.85
CA LEU A 65 -4.60 0.48 9.97
C LEU A 65 -5.21 0.83 11.35
N GLY A 66 -4.39 1.26 12.31
CA GLY A 66 -4.86 1.51 13.68
C GLY A 66 -5.19 0.23 14.46
N LEU A 67 -4.63 -0.91 14.04
CA LEU A 67 -4.75 -2.18 14.72
C LEU A 67 -3.57 -2.27 15.71
N SER A 68 -3.85 -2.06 17.00
CA SER A 68 -2.85 -2.17 18.08
C SER A 68 -2.69 -3.61 18.57
#